data_AF-A0A1V4JJ89-F1
#
_entry.id   AF-A0A1V4JJ89-F1
#
_cell.length_a   1.000
_cell.length_b   1.000
_cell.length_c   1.000
_cell.angle_alpha   90.00
_cell.angle_beta   90.00
_cell.angle_gamma   90.00
#
_symmetry.space_group_name_H-M   'P 1'
#
loop_
_entity.id
_entity.type
_entity.pdbx_description
1 polymer ?
#
loop_
_entity_poly.entity_id
_entity_poly.type
_entity_poly.pdbx_seq_one_letter_code
_entity_poly.pdbx_strand_id
1 'polypeptide(L)'
;MAGMAAAVAKERAAALGAGLHEHAVPYLGQDFGALRQECLQEGRLFQDPSFPAGPTALGYRELGPSSYKTQGVVWRRPTELCSSPQFIAGGATRTDICQGALD
;
A
#
# COMPACT_ATOMS: atom_id res chain seq x y z
N MET A 1 22.16 -21.46 6.39
CA MET A 1 21.41 -22.63 6.89
C MET A 1 19.91 -22.37 7.15
N ALA A 2 19.33 -21.22 6.77
CA ALA A 2 17.89 -20.93 6.99
C ALA A 2 16.96 -21.35 5.82
N GLY A 3 17.50 -21.72 4.66
CA GLY A 3 16.73 -21.89 3.41
C GLY A 3 15.76 -23.09 3.40
N MET A 4 16.21 -24.29 3.81
CA MET A 4 15.36 -25.49 3.73
C MET A 4 14.21 -25.46 4.74
N ALA A 5 14.47 -25.04 5.98
CA ALA A 5 13.44 -24.99 7.02
C ALA A 5 12.33 -23.99 6.67
N ALA A 6 12.70 -22.81 6.15
CA ALA A 6 11.74 -21.81 5.70
C ALA A 6 10.91 -22.31 4.50
N ALA A 7 11.53 -23.04 3.57
CA ALA A 7 10.83 -23.62 2.42
C ALA A 7 9.78 -24.65 2.88
N VAL A 8 10.14 -25.58 3.76
CA VAL A 8 9.21 -26.58 4.30
C VAL A 8 8.07 -25.93 5.10
N ALA A 9 8.36 -24.88 5.87
CA ALA A 9 7.33 -24.14 6.59
C ALA A 9 6.35 -23.44 5.63
N LYS A 10 6.87 -22.83 4.56
CA LYS A 10 6.04 -22.19 3.52
C LYS A 10 5.16 -23.21 2.80
N GLU A 11 5.70 -24.38 2.47
CA GLU A 11 4.96 -25.46 1.81
C GLU A 11 3.81 -25.98 2.69
N ARG A 12 4.08 -26.19 3.98
CA ARG A 12 3.04 -26.56 4.95
C ARG A 12 1.97 -25.48 5.09
N ALA A 13 2.37 -24.20 5.15
CA ALA A 13 1.42 -23.10 5.22
C ALA A 13 0.53 -23.03 3.96
N ALA A 14 1.11 -23.23 2.78
CA ALA A 14 0.37 -23.29 1.53
C ALA A 14 -0.61 -24.48 1.50
N ALA A 15 -0.20 -25.65 1.99
CA ALA A 15 -1.09 -26.82 2.11
C ALA A 15 -2.27 -26.59 3.08
N LEU A 16 -2.11 -25.68 4.05
CA LEU A 16 -3.18 -25.23 4.96
C LEU A 16 -4.02 -24.08 4.38
N GLY A 17 -3.81 -23.71 3.11
CA GLY A 17 -4.59 -22.70 2.40
C GLY A 17 -3.97 -21.30 2.38
N ALA A 18 -2.78 -21.09 2.95
CA ALA A 18 -2.14 -19.78 2.88
C ALA A 18 -1.89 -19.34 1.43
N GLY A 19 -2.35 -18.13 1.09
CA GLY A 19 -2.26 -17.56 -0.25
C GLY A 19 -3.55 -17.68 -1.07
N LEU A 20 -4.55 -18.41 -0.58
CA LEU A 20 -5.91 -18.36 -1.12
C LEU A 20 -6.58 -17.02 -0.81
N HIS A 21 -7.64 -16.68 -1.54
CA HIS A 21 -8.38 -15.43 -1.34
C HIS A 21 -8.88 -15.26 0.11
N GLU A 22 -9.40 -16.33 0.69
CA GLU A 22 -9.88 -16.38 2.09
C GLU A 22 -8.75 -16.37 3.14
N HIS A 23 -7.53 -16.75 2.75
CA HIS A 23 -6.37 -16.90 3.63
C HIS A 23 -5.15 -16.18 3.03
N ALA A 24 -5.36 -14.93 2.62
CA ALA A 24 -4.32 -14.13 1.99
C ALA A 24 -3.12 -13.95 2.93
N VAL A 25 -1.92 -14.14 2.41
CA VAL A 25 -0.69 -13.93 3.18
C VAL A 25 -0.45 -12.43 3.32
N PRO A 26 -0.26 -11.89 4.53
CA PRO A 26 0.05 -10.49 4.74
C PRO A 26 1.35 -10.09 4.02
N TYR A 27 1.27 -9.11 3.12
CA TYR A 27 2.45 -8.60 2.42
C TYR A 27 3.40 -7.94 3.43
N LEU A 28 4.66 -8.39 3.44
CA LEU A 28 5.67 -7.97 4.42
C LEU A 28 5.24 -8.18 5.89
N GLY A 29 4.31 -9.10 6.14
CA GLY A 29 3.80 -9.36 7.49
C GLY A 29 2.90 -8.26 8.06
N GLN A 30 2.40 -7.35 7.22
CA GLN A 30 1.58 -6.22 7.67
C GLN A 30 0.12 -6.63 7.86
N ASP A 31 -0.35 -6.62 9.11
CA ASP A 31 -1.74 -6.90 9.46
C ASP A 31 -2.56 -5.61 9.53
N PHE A 32 -3.54 -5.45 8.64
CA PHE A 32 -4.38 -4.24 8.59
C PHE A 32 -5.16 -4.01 9.89
N GLY A 33 -5.70 -5.07 10.50
CA GLY A 33 -6.53 -4.95 11.70
C GLY A 33 -5.72 -4.44 12.89
N ALA A 34 -4.55 -5.02 13.12
CA ALA A 34 -3.62 -4.64 14.17
C ALA A 34 -3.09 -3.21 13.95
N LEU A 35 -2.61 -2.89 12.74
CA LEU A 35 -2.09 -1.56 12.41
C LEU A 35 -3.15 -0.47 12.55
N ARG A 36 -4.38 -0.74 12.11
CA ARG A 36 -5.50 0.19 12.26
C ARG A 36 -5.84 0.40 13.73
N GLN A 37 -5.88 -0.65 14.53
CA GLN A 37 -6.18 -0.55 15.95
C GLN A 37 -5.12 0.27 16.69
N GLU A 38 -3.84 0.04 16.42
CA GLU A 38 -2.73 0.81 16.98
C GLU A 38 -2.87 2.30 16.66
N CYS A 39 -3.09 2.66 15.38
CA CYS A 39 -3.26 4.05 14.97
C CYS A 39 -4.45 4.73 15.66
N LEU A 40 -5.57 4.01 15.84
CA LEU A 40 -6.74 4.51 16.55
C LEU A 40 -6.47 4.72 18.05
N GLN A 41 -5.75 3.80 18.68
CA GLN A 41 -5.38 3.91 20.10
C GLN A 41 -4.45 5.10 20.36
N GLU A 42 -3.52 5.35 19.44
CA GLU A 42 -2.55 6.44 19.55
C GLU A 42 -3.06 7.78 19.01
N GLY A 43 -4.26 7.80 18.40
CA GLY A 43 -4.83 9.02 17.83
C GLY A 43 -4.02 9.59 16.66
N ARG A 44 -3.29 8.74 15.92
CA ARG A 44 -2.45 9.15 14.79
C ARG A 44 -2.95 8.55 13.49
N LEU A 45 -2.53 9.16 12.38
CA LEU A 45 -2.75 8.59 11.05
C LEU A 45 -1.64 7.60 10.73
N PHE A 46 -2.00 6.50 10.05
CA PHE A 46 -1.03 5.52 9.57
C PHE A 46 -0.04 6.16 8.59
N GLN A 47 1.25 5.88 8.80
CA GLN A 47 2.34 6.16 7.88
C GLN A 47 2.97 4.82 7.54
N ASP A 48 3.04 4.49 6.25
CA ASP A 48 3.52 3.18 5.79
C ASP A 48 5.07 3.12 5.90
N PRO A 49 5.62 2.25 6.78
CA PRO A 49 7.07 2.11 6.90
C PRO A 49 7.68 1.32 5.74
N SER A 50 6.88 0.49 5.08
CA SER A 50 7.31 -0.35 3.95
C SER A 50 7.26 0.38 2.61
N PHE A 51 6.42 1.42 2.52
CA PHE A 51 6.25 2.26 1.34
C PHE A 51 6.16 3.73 1.74
N PRO A 52 7.29 4.34 2.17
CA PRO A 52 7.31 5.70 2.66
C PRO A 52 6.97 6.70 1.56
N ALA A 53 6.29 7.78 1.94
CA ALA A 53 5.87 8.89 1.07
C ALA A 53 7.08 9.77 0.64
N GLY A 54 8.00 9.18 -0.12
CA GLY A 54 9.23 9.82 -0.59
C GLY A 54 9.48 9.58 -2.08
N PRO A 55 10.52 10.21 -2.66
CA PRO A 55 10.78 10.13 -4.10
C PRO A 55 11.05 8.70 -4.60
N THR A 56 11.61 7.84 -3.75
CA THR A 56 11.89 6.43 -4.09
C THR A 56 10.62 5.59 -4.26
N ALA A 57 9.49 6.03 -3.71
CA ALA A 57 8.19 5.38 -3.90
C ALA A 57 7.57 5.70 -5.27
N LEU A 58 7.99 6.79 -5.93
CA LEU A 58 7.52 7.15 -7.27
C LEU A 58 8.20 6.32 -8.36
N GLY A 59 9.46 5.94 -8.13
CA GLY A 59 10.16 4.99 -8.99
C GLY A 59 11.66 5.19 -9.02
N TYR A 60 12.26 4.78 -10.13
CA TYR A 60 13.68 4.86 -10.42
C TYR A 60 13.88 5.41 -11.83
N ARG A 61 15.10 5.87 -12.13
CA ARG A 61 15.47 6.44 -13.45
C ARG A 61 14.52 7.58 -13.86
N GLU A 62 13.61 7.33 -14.81
CA GLU A 62 12.67 8.32 -15.36
C GLU A 62 11.68 8.87 -14.32
N LEU A 63 11.43 8.14 -13.24
CA LEU A 63 10.60 8.58 -12.11
C LEU A 63 11.40 8.61 -10.80
N GLY A 64 12.74 8.62 -10.90
CA GLY A 64 13.63 8.64 -9.74
C GLY A 64 13.73 10.03 -9.11
N PRO A 65 14.43 10.14 -7.96
CA PRO A 65 14.51 11.40 -7.19
C PRO A 65 15.06 12.61 -7.96
N SER A 66 15.85 12.38 -9.01
CA SER A 66 16.46 13.43 -9.84
C SER A 66 15.68 13.70 -11.13
N SER A 67 14.53 13.05 -11.33
CA SER A 67 13.69 13.29 -12.52
C SER A 67 12.91 14.58 -12.38
N TYR A 68 12.91 15.38 -13.45
CA TYR A 68 12.08 16.58 -13.52
C TYR A 68 10.58 16.23 -13.42
N LYS A 69 10.18 15.03 -13.86
CA LYS A 69 8.78 14.56 -13.86
C LYS A 69 8.18 14.41 -12.47
N THR A 70 9.03 14.14 -11.50
CA THR A 70 8.63 13.92 -10.10
C THR A 70 8.99 15.09 -9.20
N GLN A 71 9.56 16.16 -9.78
CA GLN A 71 9.94 17.35 -9.03
C GLN A 71 8.70 18.11 -8.56
N GLY A 72 8.66 18.47 -7.28
CA GLY A 72 7.53 19.22 -6.70
C GLY A 72 6.31 18.37 -6.37
N VAL A 73 6.37 17.04 -6.49
CA VAL A 73 5.31 16.16 -6.01
C VAL A 73 5.16 16.28 -4.50
N VAL A 74 3.92 16.50 -4.05
CA VAL A 74 3.55 16.55 -2.63
C VAL A 74 2.55 15.43 -2.35
N TRP A 75 2.84 14.62 -1.33
CA TRP A 75 1.96 13.56 -0.87
C TRP A 75 0.83 14.15 -0.03
N ARG A 76 -0.42 13.87 -0.39
CA ARG A 76 -1.62 14.39 0.28
C ARG A 76 -2.62 13.28 0.53
N ARG A 77 -3.34 13.35 1.65
CA ARG A 77 -4.46 12.45 1.94
C ARG A 77 -5.76 12.97 1.30
N PRO A 78 -6.74 12.11 1.00
CA PRO A 78 -8.03 12.55 0.45
C PRO A 78 -8.74 13.64 1.27
N THR A 79 -8.61 13.60 2.60
CA THR A 79 -9.17 14.61 3.53
C THR A 79 -8.58 16.00 3.36
N GLU A 80 -7.43 16.13 2.70
CA GLU A 80 -6.82 17.42 2.38
C GLU A 80 -7.28 17.96 1.02
N LEU A 81 -7.82 17.08 0.17
CA LEU A 81 -8.22 17.40 -1.20
C LEU A 81 -9.70 17.76 -1.31
N CYS A 82 -10.56 17.14 -0.50
CA CYS A 82 -12.00 17.42 -0.47
C CYS A 82 -12.59 17.27 0.94
N SER A 83 -13.76 17.87 1.17
CA SER A 83 -14.41 17.95 2.49
C SER A 83 -15.02 16.63 2.98
N SER A 84 -15.46 15.76 2.07
CA SER A 84 -16.10 14.49 2.40
C SER A 84 -15.61 13.39 1.46
N PRO A 85 -14.38 12.88 1.65
CA PRO A 85 -13.84 11.83 0.80
C PRO A 85 -14.63 10.52 0.96
N GLN A 86 -14.98 9.90 -0.16
CA GLN A 86 -15.65 8.61 -0.20
C GLN A 86 -14.68 7.55 -0.72
N PHE A 87 -14.61 6.39 -0.06
CA PHE A 87 -13.72 5.30 -0.51
C PHE A 87 -14.32 4.56 -1.72
N ILE A 88 -15.60 4.19 -1.64
CA ILE A 88 -16.39 3.62 -2.73
C ILE A 88 -17.82 4.19 -2.59
N ALA A 89 -18.35 4.85 -3.62
CA ALA A 89 -19.68 5.46 -3.59
C ALA A 89 -20.50 5.04 -4.81
N GLY A 90 -21.64 4.36 -4.58
CA GLY A 90 -22.60 4.06 -5.66
C GLY A 90 -22.13 3.06 -6.74
N GLY A 91 -21.02 2.35 -6.51
CA GLY A 91 -20.33 1.53 -7.52
C GLY A 91 -19.20 2.31 -8.20
N ALA A 92 -18.54 1.71 -9.19
CA ALA A 92 -17.55 2.39 -10.01
C ALA A 92 -17.80 2.00 -11.47
N THR A 93 -18.11 2.97 -12.31
CA THR A 93 -18.23 2.81 -13.75
C THR A 93 -16.92 3.20 -14.43
N ARG A 94 -16.76 2.77 -15.69
CA ARG A 94 -15.53 3.02 -16.45
C ARG A 94 -15.23 4.51 -16.67
N THR A 95 -16.25 5.37 -16.55
CA THR A 95 -16.13 6.82 -16.72
C THR A 95 -15.68 7.56 -15.45
N ASP A 96 -15.65 6.88 -14.31
CA ASP A 96 -15.30 7.49 -13.03
C ASP A 96 -13.78 7.49 -12.78
N ILE A 97 -12.99 6.91 -13.70
CA ILE A 97 -11.54 6.73 -13.59
C ILE A 97 -10.85 7.36 -14.80
N CYS A 98 -10.00 8.36 -14.53
CA CYS A 98 -9.13 9.00 -15.51
C CYS A 98 -7.67 8.76 -15.16
N GLN A 99 -6.81 8.56 -16.17
CA GLN A 99 -5.36 8.51 -15.98
C GLN A 99 -4.87 9.89 -15.48
N GLY A 100 -4.01 9.89 -14.46
CA GLY A 100 -3.38 11.11 -13.98
C GLY A 100 -2.37 11.69 -14.97
N ALA A 101 -2.07 12.98 -14.84
CA ALA A 101 -1.02 13.65 -15.60
C ALA A 101 0.30 13.64 -14.81
N LEU A 102 1.34 13.06 -15.41
CA LEU A 102 2.70 13.02 -14.88
C LEU A 102 3.66 13.20 -16.06
N ASP A 103 4.07 14.45 -16.30
CA ASP A 103 4.82 14.87 -17.49
C ASP A 103 6.32 15.08 -17.22
#